data_AF-A0A1G4VCS0-F1
#
_entry.id   AF-A0A1G4VCS0-F1
#
_cell.length_a   1.000
_cell.length_b   1.000
_cell.length_c   1.000
_cell.angle_alpha   90.00
_cell.angle_beta   90.00
_cell.angle_gamma   90.00
#
_symmetry.space_group_name_H-M   'P 1'
#
loop_
_entity.id
_entity.type
_entity.pdbx_description
1 polymer ?
#
loop_
_entity_poly.entity_id
_entity_poly.type
_entity_poly.pdbx_seq_one_letter_code
_entity_poly.pdbx_strand_id
1 'polypeptide(L)'
;MNYIIMDLEWNQSATTAGANPAIPFEIIEIGAVKLNSDKVMIDEFSALIKPQVYKTMHYMTGKLVHIKMAELKHEQPFEEVMERFLEWCGEDYVFGTWGPLDLTELQRNMVFFGFKPFMNGPLAFYDIQKLFAIEYGEGKERRSLESAIDFLNIEKDIPFHRAFSDAYYAAKAFALIKKKETLEHISYDNFIAPPDKQHEIHVKFSDYEKYITRTFATREAMLSDKEIKNVNCYLCDKPSKKHTKLFSPTGKYFLCITYCEEHGYIKTKIRVRKNDVGRFFAVKTKKPVSAEDAESIISRYKKLKEDKKPKKSSK
;
A
#
# COMPACT_ATOMS: atom_id res chain seq x y z
N MET A 1 11.53 11.37 17.07
CA MET A 1 10.72 10.70 16.04
C MET A 1 9.34 11.33 16.03
N ASN A 2 9.02 12.03 14.94
CA ASN A 2 7.68 12.58 14.69
C ASN A 2 6.89 11.68 13.72
N TYR A 3 5.57 11.75 13.78
CA TYR A 3 4.71 11.14 12.76
C TYR A 3 4.21 12.24 11.83
N ILE A 4 4.44 12.08 10.52
CA ILE A 4 3.86 12.95 9.50
C ILE A 4 2.63 12.24 8.94
N ILE A 5 1.47 12.62 9.45
CA ILE A 5 0.20 12.09 8.95
C ILE A 5 -0.21 12.96 7.78
N MET A 6 -0.30 12.39 6.57
CA MET A 6 -0.59 13.16 5.37
C MET A 6 -1.70 12.55 4.54
N ASP A 7 -2.30 13.41 3.73
CA ASP A 7 -3.27 13.09 2.70
C ASP A 7 -3.01 14.01 1.50
N LEU A 8 -3.44 13.59 0.31
CA LEU A 8 -3.17 14.30 -0.93
C LEU A 8 -4.43 14.38 -1.76
N GLU A 9 -4.63 15.54 -2.41
CA GLU A 9 -5.58 15.63 -3.51
C GLU A 9 -4.83 15.77 -4.82
N TRP A 10 -5.32 15.12 -5.87
CA TRP A 10 -4.68 15.12 -7.19
C TRP A 10 -5.67 15.29 -8.32
N ASN A 11 -5.19 15.88 -9.41
CA ASN A 11 -5.89 15.93 -10.69
C ASN A 11 -5.39 14.83 -11.62
N GLN A 12 -6.17 14.53 -12.64
CA GLN A 12 -5.86 13.51 -13.64
C GLN A 12 -6.37 13.95 -15.02
N SER A 13 -6.01 13.19 -16.05
CA SER A 13 -6.52 13.46 -17.39
C SER A 13 -8.03 13.25 -17.49
N ALA A 14 -8.70 14.11 -18.25
CA ALA A 14 -10.10 13.96 -18.66
C ALA A 14 -10.36 12.71 -19.52
N THR A 15 -9.33 12.19 -20.17
CA THR A 15 -9.44 11.05 -21.09
C THR A 15 -8.27 10.09 -20.93
N THR A 16 -8.49 8.82 -21.26
CA THR A 16 -7.42 7.80 -21.22
C THR A 16 -6.27 8.14 -22.17
N ALA A 17 -6.57 8.74 -23.34
CA ALA A 17 -5.54 9.12 -24.32
C ALA A 17 -4.66 10.30 -23.86
N GLY A 18 -5.21 11.18 -23.02
CA GLY A 18 -4.46 12.30 -22.45
C GLY A 18 -3.77 11.98 -21.12
N ALA A 19 -3.83 10.73 -20.63
CA ALA A 19 -3.16 10.34 -19.40
C ALA A 19 -1.65 10.20 -19.65
N ASN A 20 -0.83 10.88 -18.84
CA ASN A 20 0.60 10.73 -18.85
C ASN A 20 0.95 9.51 -17.99
N PRO A 21 1.50 8.42 -18.54
CA PRO A 21 1.82 7.23 -17.74
C PRO A 21 2.86 7.48 -16.64
N ALA A 22 3.70 8.50 -16.79
CA ALA A 22 4.70 8.86 -15.79
C ALA A 22 4.09 9.53 -14.55
N ILE A 23 2.95 10.20 -14.71
CA ILE A 23 2.24 10.96 -13.66
C ILE A 23 0.73 10.89 -13.94
N PRO A 24 0.08 9.73 -13.70
CA PRO A 24 -1.35 9.59 -13.94
C PRO A 24 -2.19 10.49 -13.00
N PHE A 25 -1.64 10.80 -11.83
CA PHE A 25 -2.22 11.64 -10.79
C PHE A 25 -1.22 12.74 -10.43
N GLU A 26 -1.54 13.97 -10.82
CA GLU A 26 -0.74 15.16 -10.51
C GLU A 26 -1.27 15.78 -9.22
N ILE A 27 -0.44 15.89 -8.19
CA ILE A 27 -0.83 16.43 -6.88
C ILE A 27 -1.18 17.92 -7.02
N ILE A 28 -2.34 18.30 -6.46
CA ILE A 28 -2.87 19.67 -6.45
C ILE A 28 -3.10 20.22 -5.04
N GLU A 29 -3.03 19.37 -4.01
CA GLU A 29 -3.06 19.78 -2.60
C GLU A 29 -2.25 18.78 -1.76
N ILE A 30 -1.44 19.30 -0.82
CA ILE A 30 -0.81 18.52 0.24
C ILE A 30 -1.37 19.00 1.56
N GLY A 31 -1.89 18.07 2.36
CA GLY A 31 -2.30 18.30 3.74
C GLY A 31 -1.58 17.35 4.67
N ALA A 32 -1.04 17.87 5.76
CA ALA A 32 -0.38 17.04 6.75
C ALA A 32 -0.48 17.60 8.17
N VAL A 33 -0.43 16.69 9.14
CA VAL A 33 -0.36 16.95 10.57
C VAL A 33 0.90 16.29 11.12
N LYS A 34 1.67 17.05 11.89
CA LYS A 34 2.85 16.55 12.60
C LYS A 34 2.44 16.17 14.01
N LEU A 35 2.66 14.91 14.36
CA LEU A 35 2.49 14.42 15.73
C LEU A 35 3.86 14.17 16.36
N ASN A 36 3.99 14.48 17.65
CA ASN A 36 5.14 14.05 18.44
C ASN A 36 5.06 12.54 18.79
N SER A 37 6.02 12.04 19.57
CA SER A 37 6.06 10.63 20.02
C SER A 37 4.84 10.21 20.85
N ASP A 38 4.18 11.15 21.53
CA ASP A 38 2.97 10.91 22.33
C ASP A 38 1.69 11.01 21.48
N LYS A 39 1.84 11.12 20.15
CA LYS A 39 0.77 11.30 19.17
C LYS A 39 -0.05 12.57 19.39
N VAL A 40 0.56 13.58 19.99
CA VAL A 40 -0.01 14.91 20.15
C VAL A 40 0.38 15.76 18.95
N MET A 41 -0.60 16.44 18.37
CA MET A 41 -0.38 17.39 17.27
C MET A 41 0.47 18.56 17.74
N ILE A 42 1.57 18.80 17.02
CA ILE A 42 2.51 19.89 17.31
C ILE A 42 2.65 20.89 16.17
N ASP A 43 2.18 20.55 14.96
CA ASP A 43 2.33 21.38 13.77
C ASP A 43 1.40 20.90 12.64
N GLU A 44 1.16 21.75 11.65
CA GLU A 44 0.37 21.47 10.45
C GLU A 44 1.03 22.00 9.18
N PHE A 45 0.72 21.35 8.06
CA PHE A 45 1.10 21.80 6.73
C PHE A 45 -0.11 21.68 5.81
N SER A 46 -0.41 22.75 5.07
CA SER A 46 -1.45 22.76 4.05
C SER A 46 -1.01 23.65 2.90
N ALA A 47 -1.00 23.11 1.68
CA ALA A 47 -0.64 23.87 0.49
C ALA A 47 -1.40 23.37 -0.74
N LEU A 48 -1.99 24.30 -1.48
CA LEU A 48 -2.43 24.06 -2.84
C LEU A 48 -1.23 24.14 -3.79
N ILE A 49 -1.30 23.39 -4.88
CA ILE A 49 -0.23 23.28 -5.88
C ILE A 49 -0.78 23.63 -7.25
N LYS A 50 -0.02 24.43 -7.99
CA LYS A 50 -0.33 24.81 -9.36
C LYS A 50 -0.07 23.66 -10.33
N PRO A 51 -1.09 23.15 -11.05
CA PRO A 51 -0.91 22.10 -12.05
C PRO A 51 -0.02 22.54 -13.21
N GLN A 52 0.95 21.72 -13.56
CA GLN A 52 1.86 21.89 -14.68
C GLN A 52 1.49 20.95 -15.86
N VAL A 53 0.92 19.78 -15.57
CA VAL A 53 0.54 18.73 -16.53
C VAL A 53 -0.94 18.80 -16.90
N TYR A 54 -1.84 18.69 -15.91
CA TYR A 54 -3.29 18.64 -16.09
C TYR A 54 -3.94 19.98 -15.77
N LYS A 55 -3.93 20.88 -16.76
CA LYS A 55 -4.42 22.27 -16.63
C LYS A 55 -5.96 22.41 -16.66
N THR A 56 -6.68 21.31 -16.72
CA THR A 56 -8.14 21.25 -16.65
C THR A 56 -8.54 20.25 -15.59
N MET A 57 -9.44 20.64 -14.68
CA MET A 57 -9.92 19.75 -13.63
C MET A 57 -10.71 18.59 -14.23
N HIS A 58 -10.36 17.37 -13.86
CA HIS A 58 -11.17 16.20 -14.17
C HIS A 58 -12.54 16.30 -13.48
N TYR A 59 -13.61 15.97 -14.20
CA TYR A 59 -15.00 16.15 -13.73
C TYR A 59 -15.29 15.47 -12.39
N MET A 60 -14.85 14.22 -12.22
CA MET A 60 -15.06 13.50 -10.95
C MET A 60 -14.19 14.05 -9.84
N THR A 61 -12.97 14.50 -10.16
CA THR A 61 -12.06 15.10 -9.18
C THR A 61 -12.69 16.36 -8.62
N GLY A 62 -13.09 17.32 -9.47
CA GLY A 62 -13.72 18.57 -9.02
C GLY A 62 -15.09 18.41 -8.34
N LYS A 63 -15.71 17.21 -8.42
CA LYS A 63 -16.90 16.87 -7.62
C LYS A 63 -16.56 16.37 -6.22
N LEU A 64 -15.44 15.67 -6.09
CA LEU A 64 -14.97 15.10 -4.83
C LEU A 64 -14.23 16.16 -4.04
N VAL A 65 -13.22 16.77 -4.66
CA VAL A 65 -12.36 17.78 -4.04
C VAL A 65 -12.99 19.14 -4.29
N HIS A 66 -13.28 19.89 -3.24
CA HIS A 66 -13.94 21.19 -3.32
C HIS A 66 -12.96 22.30 -3.77
N ILE A 67 -12.18 22.05 -4.82
CA ILE A 67 -11.11 22.89 -5.36
C ILE A 67 -11.40 23.25 -6.81
N LYS A 68 -11.31 24.53 -7.15
CA LYS A 68 -11.46 25.02 -8.54
C LYS A 68 -10.10 25.32 -9.16
N MET A 69 -9.97 25.11 -10.47
CA MET A 69 -8.74 25.46 -11.23
C MET A 69 -8.32 26.92 -11.08
N ALA A 70 -9.28 27.83 -10.86
CA ALA A 70 -8.99 29.25 -10.66
C ALA A 70 -8.21 29.51 -9.37
N GLU A 71 -8.45 28.71 -8.32
CA GLU A 71 -7.71 28.77 -7.05
C GLU A 71 -6.27 28.32 -7.27
N LEU A 72 -6.08 27.22 -8.01
CA LEU A 72 -4.75 26.64 -8.27
C LEU A 72 -3.85 27.47 -9.19
N LYS A 73 -4.40 28.37 -10.00
CA LYS A 73 -3.67 29.07 -11.07
C LYS A 73 -2.52 29.94 -10.54
N HIS A 74 -2.68 30.47 -9.33
CA HIS A 74 -1.78 31.43 -8.70
C HIS A 74 -0.93 30.81 -7.59
N GLU A 75 -1.10 29.51 -7.35
CA GLU A 75 -0.32 28.77 -6.36
C GLU A 75 1.10 28.49 -6.84
N GLN A 76 1.94 28.02 -5.92
CA GLN A 76 3.30 27.60 -6.21
C GLN A 76 3.31 26.26 -6.99
N PRO A 77 4.30 26.05 -7.87
CA PRO A 77 4.46 24.78 -8.56
C PRO A 77 4.88 23.67 -7.58
N PHE A 78 4.79 22.41 -8.01
CA PHE A 78 5.01 21.25 -7.14
C PHE A 78 6.39 21.29 -6.47
N GLU A 79 7.42 21.70 -7.21
CA GLU A 79 8.80 21.73 -6.76
C GLU A 79 8.98 22.61 -5.50
N GLU A 80 8.45 23.84 -5.54
CA GLU A 80 8.54 24.79 -4.42
C GLU A 80 7.75 24.31 -3.19
N VAL A 81 6.55 23.75 -3.40
CA VAL A 81 5.74 23.23 -2.30
C VAL A 81 6.39 21.99 -1.68
N MET A 82 6.97 21.12 -2.50
CA MET A 82 7.66 19.91 -2.05
C MET A 82 8.91 20.26 -1.22
N GLU A 83 9.70 21.24 -1.63
CA GLU A 83 10.85 21.71 -0.84
C GLU A 83 10.42 22.20 0.55
N ARG A 84 9.39 23.05 0.62
CA ARG A 84 8.81 23.51 1.88
C ARG A 84 8.26 22.37 2.72
N PHE A 85 7.61 21.38 2.10
CA PHE A 85 7.06 20.23 2.80
C PHE A 85 8.16 19.36 3.41
N LEU A 86 9.25 19.10 2.68
CA LEU A 86 10.40 18.35 3.19
C LEU A 86 11.12 19.10 4.32
N GLU A 87 11.31 20.41 4.18
CA GLU A 87 11.87 21.25 5.25
C GLU A 87 10.99 21.18 6.50
N TRP A 88 9.67 21.29 6.33
CA TRP A 88 8.71 21.17 7.42
C TRP A 88 8.71 19.78 8.08
N CYS A 89 8.92 18.70 7.33
CA CYS A 89 9.02 17.34 7.89
C CYS A 89 10.22 17.19 8.85
N GLY A 90 11.34 17.86 8.56
CA GLY A 90 12.59 17.74 9.31
C GLY A 90 13.34 16.44 9.01
N GLU A 91 14.15 15.95 9.95
CA GLU A 91 15.07 14.82 9.71
C GLU A 91 14.61 13.48 10.30
N ASP A 92 13.88 13.49 11.43
CA ASP A 92 13.52 12.27 12.19
C ASP A 92 12.01 12.08 12.25
N TYR A 93 11.47 11.48 11.18
CA TYR A 93 10.04 11.26 11.04
C TYR A 93 9.68 9.96 10.31
N VAL A 94 8.41 9.57 10.45
CA VAL A 94 7.79 8.46 9.71
C VAL A 94 6.42 8.87 9.19
N PHE A 95 6.11 8.49 7.95
CA PHE A 95 4.82 8.79 7.35
C PHE A 95 3.69 7.92 7.91
N GLY A 96 2.50 8.49 8.00
CA GLY A 96 1.24 7.80 8.15
C GLY A 96 0.21 8.34 7.15
N THR A 97 -0.59 7.46 6.56
CA THR A 97 -1.58 7.82 5.54
C THR A 97 -2.82 6.92 5.69
N TRP A 98 -3.99 7.38 5.23
CA TRP A 98 -5.21 6.57 5.23
C TRP A 98 -5.26 5.62 4.02
N GLY A 99 -4.33 4.66 4.00
CA GLY A 99 -4.13 3.73 2.90
C GLY A 99 -2.81 4.01 2.16
N PRO A 100 -2.42 3.14 1.21
CA PRO A 100 -1.06 3.20 0.65
C PRO A 100 -0.88 4.18 -0.52
N LEU A 101 -1.95 4.72 -1.08
CA LEU A 101 -1.90 5.38 -2.38
C LEU A 101 -1.16 6.72 -2.33
N ASP A 102 -1.41 7.53 -1.29
CA ASP A 102 -0.82 8.86 -1.15
C ASP A 102 0.71 8.81 -1.18
N LEU A 103 1.30 7.87 -0.45
CA LEU A 103 2.76 7.74 -0.39
C LEU A 103 3.36 7.21 -1.71
N THR A 104 2.62 6.38 -2.46
CA THR A 104 3.01 5.98 -3.81
C THR A 104 2.99 7.19 -4.75
N GLU A 105 1.91 7.97 -4.74
CA GLU A 105 1.75 9.11 -5.66
C GLU A 105 2.64 10.30 -5.30
N LEU A 106 2.93 10.53 -4.02
CA LEU A 106 3.95 11.50 -3.59
C LEU A 106 5.30 11.18 -4.22
N GLN A 107 5.78 9.94 -4.04
CA GLN A 107 7.07 9.54 -4.61
C GLN A 107 7.07 9.55 -6.14
N ARG A 108 5.94 9.23 -6.78
CA ARG A 108 5.80 9.33 -8.23
C ARG A 108 5.93 10.77 -8.72
N ASN A 109 5.21 11.70 -8.08
CA ASN A 109 5.28 13.13 -8.41
C ASN A 109 6.68 13.67 -8.14
N MET A 110 7.31 13.31 -7.02
CA MET A 110 8.71 13.62 -6.72
C MET A 110 9.63 13.21 -7.87
N VAL A 111 9.60 11.95 -8.31
CA VAL A 111 10.45 11.47 -9.41
C VAL A 111 10.13 12.19 -10.72
N PHE A 112 8.85 12.43 -11.01
CA PHE A 112 8.43 13.14 -12.23
C PHE A 112 8.99 14.56 -12.30
N PHE A 113 8.97 15.29 -11.18
CA PHE A 113 9.49 16.65 -11.04
C PHE A 113 10.99 16.72 -10.69
N GLY A 114 11.72 15.60 -10.78
CA GLY A 114 13.18 15.58 -10.65
C GLY A 114 13.73 15.45 -9.22
N PHE A 115 12.88 15.22 -8.22
CA PHE A 115 13.30 14.88 -6.86
C PHE A 115 13.77 13.43 -6.78
N LYS A 116 14.70 13.18 -5.87
CA LYS A 116 15.07 11.81 -5.51
C LYS A 116 13.94 11.19 -4.68
N PRO A 117 13.64 9.90 -4.85
CA PRO A 117 12.79 9.18 -3.90
C PRO A 117 13.36 9.27 -2.48
N PHE A 118 12.50 9.10 -1.47
CA PHE A 118 12.91 9.10 -0.06
C PHE A 118 14.01 8.07 0.25
N MET A 119 14.00 6.93 -0.44
CA MET A 119 15.01 5.89 -0.26
C MET A 119 15.16 5.00 -1.50
N ASN A 120 16.27 4.26 -1.55
CA ASN A 120 16.58 3.29 -2.60
C ASN A 120 15.95 1.90 -2.33
N GLY A 121 14.63 1.87 -2.09
CA GLY A 121 13.90 0.64 -1.78
C GLY A 121 12.52 0.94 -1.18
N PRO A 122 11.83 -0.08 -0.64
CA PRO A 122 10.50 0.11 -0.08
C PRO A 122 10.51 1.02 1.15
N LEU A 123 9.61 2.02 1.15
CA LEU A 123 9.48 2.98 2.23
C LEU A 123 8.52 2.47 3.31
N ALA A 124 9.01 2.33 4.54
CA ALA A 124 8.19 1.95 5.68
C ALA A 124 7.29 3.11 6.11
N PHE A 125 6.01 2.81 6.37
CA PHE A 125 5.02 3.81 6.80
C PHE A 125 3.86 3.15 7.56
N TYR A 126 3.08 3.98 8.25
CA TYR A 126 1.85 3.56 8.91
C TYR A 126 0.66 3.67 7.95
N ASP A 127 0.21 2.54 7.41
CA ASP A 127 -1.10 2.42 6.75
C ASP A 127 -2.18 2.46 7.84
N ILE A 128 -2.66 3.66 8.19
CA ILE A 128 -3.55 3.90 9.33
C ILE A 128 -4.86 3.14 9.12
N GLN A 129 -5.35 3.05 7.88
CA GLN A 129 -6.54 2.26 7.54
C GLN A 129 -6.35 0.78 7.88
N LYS A 130 -5.18 0.20 7.58
CA LYS A 130 -4.83 -1.18 7.97
C LYS A 130 -4.73 -1.32 9.48
N LEU A 131 -4.08 -0.39 10.17
CA LEU A 131 -3.94 -0.44 11.63
C LEU A 131 -5.31 -0.36 12.32
N PHE A 132 -6.15 0.55 11.86
CA PHE A 132 -7.52 0.71 12.34
C PHE A 132 -8.31 -0.60 12.19
N ALA A 133 -8.22 -1.26 11.03
CA ALA A 133 -8.89 -2.54 10.80
C ALA A 133 -8.37 -3.67 11.72
N ILE A 134 -7.09 -3.64 12.11
CA ILE A 134 -6.52 -4.62 13.05
C ILE A 134 -7.02 -4.36 14.48
N GLU A 135 -7.09 -3.09 14.91
CA GLU A 135 -7.44 -2.75 16.30
C GLU A 135 -8.94 -2.80 16.58
N TYR A 136 -9.74 -2.35 15.61
CA TYR A 136 -11.17 -2.09 15.75
C TYR A 136 -12.05 -2.92 14.79
N GLY A 137 -11.46 -3.60 13.81
CA GLY A 137 -12.22 -4.33 12.81
C GLY A 137 -12.72 -5.69 13.30
N GLU A 138 -13.98 -5.99 13.01
CA GLU A 138 -14.52 -7.37 13.02
C GLU A 138 -14.18 -8.07 11.69
N GLY A 139 -12.90 -8.25 11.39
CA GLY A 139 -12.44 -8.96 10.18
C GLY A 139 -11.55 -8.13 9.25
N LYS A 140 -11.74 -8.27 7.92
CA LYS A 140 -10.83 -7.73 6.89
C LYS A 140 -11.35 -6.48 6.17
N GLU A 141 -12.45 -5.90 6.63
CA GLU A 141 -13.07 -4.78 5.94
C GLU A 141 -12.29 -3.49 6.17
N ARG A 142 -11.86 -2.87 5.07
CA ARG A 142 -11.21 -1.57 5.08
C ARG A 142 -12.31 -0.51 5.01
N ARG A 143 -12.46 0.28 6.08
CA ARG A 143 -13.42 1.39 6.14
C ARG A 143 -12.86 2.64 5.47
N SER A 144 -13.74 3.49 4.93
CA SER A 144 -13.38 4.86 4.58
C SER A 144 -12.95 5.61 5.84
N LEU A 145 -12.20 6.71 5.67
CA LEU A 145 -11.80 7.56 6.78
C LEU A 145 -13.03 8.07 7.53
N GLU A 146 -13.99 8.64 6.80
CA GLU A 146 -15.23 9.13 7.39
C GLU A 146 -15.97 8.07 8.23
N SER A 147 -16.10 6.84 7.70
CA SER A 147 -16.74 5.74 8.43
C SER A 147 -15.97 5.33 9.69
N ALA A 148 -14.65 5.49 9.72
CA ALA A 148 -13.85 5.26 10.91
C ALA A 148 -14.01 6.37 11.94
N ILE A 149 -14.08 7.63 11.51
CA ILE A 149 -14.36 8.79 12.38
C ILE A 149 -15.73 8.66 13.05
N ASP A 150 -16.76 8.28 12.27
CA ASP A 150 -18.08 7.99 12.80
C ASP A 150 -18.05 6.85 13.84
N PHE A 151 -17.35 5.75 13.54
CA PHE A 151 -17.22 4.63 14.48
C PHE A 151 -16.53 5.02 15.79
N LEU A 152 -15.51 5.89 15.71
CA LEU A 152 -14.78 6.37 16.89
C LEU A 152 -15.55 7.46 17.65
N ASN A 153 -16.72 7.89 17.17
CA ASN A 153 -17.48 9.03 17.69
C ASN A 153 -16.62 10.30 17.82
N ILE A 154 -15.73 10.51 16.84
CA ILE A 154 -14.94 11.73 16.76
C ILE A 154 -15.83 12.83 16.17
N GLU A 155 -15.84 14.00 16.80
CA GLU A 155 -16.55 15.16 16.27
C GLU A 155 -15.97 15.58 14.92
N LYS A 156 -16.86 15.77 13.95
CA LYS A 156 -16.56 16.27 12.60
C LYS A 156 -16.54 17.80 12.60
N ASP A 157 -15.46 18.37 13.15
CA ASP A 157 -15.23 19.80 13.35
C ASP A 157 -14.86 20.57 12.06
N ILE A 158 -14.36 19.87 11.03
CA ILE A 158 -14.02 20.43 9.71
C ILE A 158 -14.54 19.56 8.55
N PRO A 159 -14.78 20.13 7.34
CA PRO A 159 -15.31 19.37 6.20
C PRO A 159 -14.29 18.36 5.66
N PHE A 160 -14.75 17.18 5.23
CA PHE A 160 -13.94 16.18 4.49
C PHE A 160 -13.62 16.63 3.06
N HIS A 161 -12.74 15.87 2.39
CA HIS A 161 -12.35 16.06 0.98
C HIS A 161 -11.56 17.35 0.72
N ARG A 162 -10.72 17.64 1.70
CA ARG A 162 -9.58 18.55 1.65
C ARG A 162 -8.43 17.82 2.29
N ALA A 163 -7.26 17.89 1.68
CA ALA A 163 -6.11 17.10 2.11
C ALA A 163 -5.78 17.33 3.61
N PHE A 164 -5.83 18.59 4.07
CA PHE A 164 -5.55 18.89 5.48
C PHE A 164 -6.59 18.26 6.42
N SER A 165 -7.88 18.39 6.09
CA SER A 165 -8.95 17.82 6.91
C SER A 165 -8.83 16.30 7.05
N ASP A 166 -8.56 15.63 5.93
CA ASP A 166 -8.45 14.17 5.91
C ASP A 166 -7.18 13.71 6.66
N ALA A 167 -6.06 14.44 6.53
CA ALA A 167 -4.86 14.21 7.33
C ALA A 167 -5.11 14.41 8.85
N TYR A 168 -5.86 15.45 9.22
CA TYR A 168 -6.22 15.73 10.61
C TYR A 168 -7.11 14.66 11.24
N TYR A 169 -8.13 14.21 10.52
CA TYR A 169 -8.96 13.10 10.98
C TYR A 169 -8.19 11.77 11.03
N ALA A 170 -7.33 11.50 10.04
CA ALA A 170 -6.45 10.34 10.06
C ALA A 170 -5.51 10.38 11.28
N ALA A 171 -5.01 11.57 11.65
CA ALA A 171 -4.18 11.78 12.82
C ALA A 171 -4.95 11.53 14.14
N LYS A 172 -6.19 12.04 14.26
CA LYS A 172 -7.08 11.74 15.39
C LYS A 172 -7.32 10.23 15.52
N ALA A 173 -7.61 9.54 14.43
CA ALA A 173 -7.79 8.09 14.43
C ALA A 173 -6.50 7.35 14.82
N PHE A 174 -5.34 7.77 14.31
CA PHE A 174 -4.04 7.17 14.63
C PHE A 174 -3.63 7.37 16.10
N ALA A 175 -3.97 8.53 16.69
CA ALA A 175 -3.75 8.81 18.10
C ALA A 175 -4.52 7.85 19.03
N LEU A 176 -5.68 7.36 18.60
CA LEU A 176 -6.49 6.39 19.35
C LEU A 176 -6.01 4.94 19.23
N ILE A 177 -5.12 4.62 18.28
CA ILE A 177 -4.54 3.29 18.14
C ILE A 177 -3.47 3.10 19.22
N LYS A 178 -3.73 2.27 20.24
CA LYS A 178 -2.86 2.15 21.42
C LYS A 178 -2.17 0.80 21.54
N LYS A 179 -2.71 -0.26 20.93
CA LYS A 179 -2.13 -1.60 21.07
C LYS A 179 -0.77 -1.64 20.37
N LYS A 180 0.25 -2.03 21.13
CA LYS A 180 1.62 -2.14 20.61
C LYS A 180 1.67 -3.12 19.44
N GLU A 181 0.97 -4.25 19.58
CA GLU A 181 0.89 -5.28 18.54
C GLU A 181 0.30 -4.71 17.26
N THR A 182 -0.72 -3.84 17.34
CA THR A 182 -1.25 -3.14 16.16
C THR A 182 -0.16 -2.29 15.51
N LEU A 183 0.52 -1.44 16.27
CA LEU A 183 1.54 -0.51 15.74
C LEU A 183 2.74 -1.22 15.11
N GLU A 184 3.05 -2.44 15.54
CA GLU A 184 4.07 -3.28 14.90
C GLU A 184 3.69 -3.67 13.45
N HIS A 185 2.42 -3.55 13.04
CA HIS A 185 1.95 -3.84 11.69
C HIS A 185 2.27 -2.73 10.69
N ILE A 186 3.52 -2.31 10.60
CA ILE A 186 3.97 -1.36 9.58
C ILE A 186 3.71 -1.87 8.16
N SER A 187 3.52 -0.93 7.24
CA SER A 187 3.37 -1.16 5.81
C SER A 187 4.60 -0.67 5.06
N TYR A 188 4.72 -1.12 3.82
CA TYR A 188 5.84 -0.77 2.96
C TYR A 188 5.26 -0.32 1.63
N ASP A 189 5.49 0.94 1.28
CA ASP A 189 5.28 1.42 -0.07
C ASP A 189 6.34 0.81 -0.98
N ASN A 190 5.94 0.37 -2.17
CA ASN A 190 6.84 -0.33 -3.10
C ASN A 190 6.96 0.39 -4.43
N PHE A 191 6.77 1.71 -4.45
CA PHE A 191 7.02 2.52 -5.63
C PHE A 191 8.46 2.31 -6.11
N ILE A 192 9.43 2.41 -5.19
CA ILE A 192 10.79 1.92 -5.40
C ILE A 192 10.88 0.47 -4.93
N ALA A 193 10.89 -0.45 -5.88
CA ALA A 193 11.11 -1.88 -5.59
C ALA A 193 12.53 -2.13 -5.08
N PRO A 194 12.78 -3.16 -4.24
CA PRO A 194 14.13 -3.44 -3.77
C PRO A 194 15.08 -3.75 -4.94
N PRO A 195 16.19 -3.03 -5.10
CA PRO A 195 17.09 -3.22 -6.23
C PRO A 195 17.88 -4.53 -6.13
N ASP A 196 18.22 -4.95 -4.91
CA ASP A 196 19.12 -6.07 -4.60
C ASP A 196 18.67 -6.78 -3.30
N LYS A 197 19.46 -7.77 -2.84
CA LYS A 197 19.13 -8.55 -1.65
C LYS A 197 19.17 -7.76 -0.34
N GLN A 198 20.04 -6.76 -0.20
CA GLN A 198 20.18 -6.01 1.05
C GLN A 198 18.96 -5.12 1.34
N HIS A 199 18.23 -4.72 0.29
CA HIS A 199 16.99 -3.94 0.40
C HIS A 199 15.73 -4.82 0.47
N GLU A 200 15.86 -6.15 0.45
CA GLU A 200 14.71 -7.05 0.57
C GLU A 200 14.06 -6.93 1.95
N ILE A 201 12.73 -6.96 1.99
CA ILE A 201 11.98 -6.82 3.24
C ILE A 201 11.56 -8.19 3.72
N HIS A 202 12.03 -8.60 4.90
CA HIS A 202 11.53 -9.77 5.63
C HIS A 202 10.97 -9.32 6.97
N VAL A 203 9.66 -9.45 7.15
CA VAL A 203 8.98 -9.05 8.39
C VAL A 203 7.98 -10.12 8.81
N LYS A 204 8.02 -10.49 10.08
CA LYS A 204 7.07 -11.40 10.72
C LYS A 204 6.20 -10.56 11.66
N PHE A 205 4.90 -10.52 11.39
CA PHE A 205 3.88 -9.96 12.29
C PHE A 205 3.21 -11.09 13.07
N SER A 206 2.38 -10.74 14.05
CA SER A 206 1.67 -11.72 14.89
C SER A 206 0.79 -12.68 14.08
N ASP A 207 0.20 -12.22 12.98
CA ASP A 207 -0.79 -12.98 12.21
C ASP A 207 -0.35 -13.33 10.77
N TYR A 208 0.79 -12.82 10.28
CA TYR A 208 1.38 -13.21 9.00
C TYR A 208 2.86 -12.82 8.85
N GLU A 209 3.56 -13.51 7.95
CA GLU A 209 4.87 -13.12 7.42
C GLU A 209 4.72 -12.41 6.09
N LYS A 210 5.52 -11.37 5.85
CA LYS A 210 5.66 -10.68 4.57
C LYS A 210 7.11 -10.70 4.10
N TYR A 211 7.29 -11.04 2.83
CA TYR A 211 8.57 -10.98 2.12
C TYR A 211 8.41 -10.17 0.83
N ILE A 212 9.24 -9.15 0.64
CA ILE A 212 9.31 -8.34 -0.59
C ILE A 212 10.68 -8.57 -1.22
N THR A 213 10.68 -9.17 -2.41
CA THR A 213 11.92 -9.56 -3.09
C THR A 213 12.61 -8.38 -3.77
N ARG A 214 13.88 -8.57 -4.13
CA ARG A 214 14.55 -7.78 -5.13
C ARG A 214 13.89 -7.88 -6.50
N THR A 215 14.32 -7.02 -7.41
CA THR A 215 13.89 -7.09 -8.80
C THR A 215 14.64 -8.14 -9.62
N PHE A 216 13.90 -8.83 -10.48
CA PHE A 216 14.37 -9.86 -11.41
C PHE A 216 14.11 -9.41 -12.85
N ALA A 217 14.99 -9.83 -13.77
CA ALA A 217 14.82 -9.53 -15.20
C ALA A 217 13.57 -10.19 -15.80
N THR A 218 13.25 -11.41 -15.37
CA THR A 218 12.09 -12.17 -15.89
C THR A 218 11.22 -12.69 -14.75
N ARG A 219 9.94 -12.92 -15.07
CA ARG A 219 8.98 -13.52 -14.15
C ARG A 219 9.40 -14.93 -13.77
N GLU A 220 9.98 -15.69 -14.70
CA GLU A 220 10.42 -17.07 -14.54
C GLU A 220 11.61 -17.16 -13.58
N ALA A 221 12.56 -16.21 -13.66
CA ALA A 221 13.67 -16.12 -12.73
C ALA A 221 13.17 -15.86 -11.30
N MET A 222 12.25 -14.90 -11.14
CA MET A 222 11.63 -14.59 -9.84
C MET A 222 10.87 -15.79 -9.26
N LEU A 223 10.03 -16.46 -10.06
CA LEU A 223 9.30 -17.66 -9.60
C LEU A 223 10.21 -18.85 -9.35
N SER A 224 11.42 -18.83 -9.91
CA SER A 224 12.42 -19.87 -9.71
C SER A 224 13.30 -19.68 -8.49
N ASP A 225 13.29 -18.49 -7.90
CA ASP A 225 14.07 -18.13 -6.72
C ASP A 225 13.76 -19.05 -5.53
N LYS A 226 14.81 -19.41 -4.79
CA LYS A 226 14.74 -20.39 -3.68
C LYS A 226 13.86 -19.88 -2.54
N GLU A 227 13.93 -18.60 -2.21
CA GLU A 227 13.18 -17.99 -1.12
C GLU A 227 11.69 -17.83 -1.49
N ILE A 228 11.42 -17.53 -2.76
CA ILE A 228 10.07 -17.57 -3.33
C ILE A 228 9.48 -18.97 -3.27
N LYS A 229 10.23 -20.00 -3.65
CA LYS A 229 9.81 -21.41 -3.61
C LYS A 229 9.74 -22.01 -2.20
N ASN A 230 10.39 -21.38 -1.22
CA ASN A 230 10.39 -21.84 0.17
C ASN A 230 8.96 -21.89 0.72
N VAL A 231 8.57 -23.02 1.29
CA VAL A 231 7.25 -23.24 1.89
C VAL A 231 7.33 -23.62 3.36
N ASN A 232 8.45 -23.35 4.02
CA ASN A 232 8.59 -23.56 5.45
C ASN A 232 7.53 -22.76 6.21
N CYS A 233 7.12 -23.32 7.34
CA CYS A 233 6.23 -22.68 8.28
C CYS A 233 6.89 -21.38 8.74
N TYR A 234 6.18 -20.25 8.71
CA TYR A 234 6.79 -18.99 9.14
C TYR A 234 6.88 -18.87 10.67
N LEU A 235 6.16 -19.73 11.42
CA LEU A 235 6.13 -19.74 12.88
C LEU A 235 7.28 -20.56 13.48
N CYS A 236 7.55 -21.76 12.98
CA CYS A 236 8.64 -22.62 13.47
C CYS A 236 9.80 -22.86 12.48
N ASP A 237 9.75 -22.26 11.30
CA ASP A 237 10.75 -22.39 10.23
C ASP A 237 11.01 -23.82 9.71
N LYS A 238 10.26 -24.82 10.20
CA LYS A 238 10.31 -26.22 9.75
C LYS A 238 9.64 -26.40 8.37
N PRO A 239 10.08 -27.38 7.56
CA PRO A 239 9.45 -27.70 6.29
C PRO A 239 7.97 -28.05 6.45
N SER A 240 7.10 -27.44 5.63
CA SER A 240 5.67 -27.76 5.61
C SER A 240 5.31 -28.68 4.43
N LYS A 241 4.39 -29.63 4.65
CA LYS A 241 3.88 -30.53 3.62
C LYS A 241 3.06 -29.77 2.59
N LYS A 242 3.42 -29.86 1.30
CA LYS A 242 2.68 -29.18 0.21
C LYS A 242 1.37 -29.92 -0.10
N HIS A 243 0.23 -29.26 0.10
CA HIS A 243 -1.08 -29.77 -0.32
C HIS A 243 -1.42 -29.33 -1.75
N THR A 244 -0.94 -28.16 -2.18
CA THR A 244 -1.04 -27.72 -3.57
C THR A 244 0.31 -27.29 -4.12
N LYS A 245 0.51 -27.48 -5.44
CA LYS A 245 1.58 -26.75 -6.14
C LYS A 245 1.20 -25.27 -6.23
N LEU A 246 2.18 -24.40 -6.38
CA LEU A 246 1.95 -22.99 -6.66
C LEU A 246 1.08 -22.85 -7.93
N PHE A 247 -0.07 -22.19 -7.80
CA PHE A 247 -1.03 -22.03 -8.90
C PHE A 247 -1.58 -20.61 -8.92
N SER A 248 -2.06 -20.16 -10.08
CA SER A 248 -2.62 -18.83 -10.25
C SER A 248 -4.09 -18.93 -10.65
N PRO A 249 -5.03 -18.44 -9.82
CA PRO A 249 -6.45 -18.42 -10.18
C PRO A 249 -6.78 -17.37 -11.26
N THR A 250 -6.10 -16.22 -11.25
CA THR A 250 -6.45 -15.05 -12.08
C THR A 250 -5.29 -14.51 -12.92
N GLY A 251 -4.12 -15.16 -12.89
CA GLY A 251 -2.88 -14.67 -13.51
C GLY A 251 -2.15 -13.59 -12.71
N LYS A 252 -2.86 -12.79 -11.90
CA LYS A 252 -2.32 -11.64 -11.15
C LYS A 252 -1.54 -11.99 -9.87
N TYR A 253 -1.79 -13.16 -9.30
CA TYR A 253 -1.10 -13.66 -8.12
C TYR A 253 -1.08 -15.19 -8.12
N PHE A 254 -0.17 -15.75 -7.32
CA PHE A 254 -0.08 -17.18 -7.08
C PHE A 254 -0.46 -17.53 -5.64
N LEU A 255 -0.94 -18.76 -5.45
CA LEU A 255 -1.31 -19.33 -4.17
C LEU A 255 -0.69 -20.72 -4.00
N CYS A 256 -0.35 -21.08 -2.77
CA CYS A 256 -0.25 -22.48 -2.36
C CYS A 256 -0.73 -22.66 -0.92
N ILE A 257 -1.18 -23.90 -0.63
CA ILE A 257 -1.52 -24.35 0.70
C ILE A 257 -0.50 -25.40 1.13
N THR A 258 0.06 -25.18 2.32
CA THR A 258 0.92 -26.14 3.00
C THR A 258 0.35 -26.46 4.38
N TYR A 259 0.83 -27.56 4.97
CA TYR A 259 0.45 -28.00 6.30
C TYR A 259 1.72 -28.18 7.15
N CYS A 260 1.75 -27.51 8.29
CA CYS A 260 2.75 -27.67 9.35
C CYS A 260 2.15 -28.57 10.43
N GLU A 261 2.91 -29.55 10.91
CA GLU A 261 2.42 -30.48 11.95
C GLU A 261 2.11 -29.77 13.28
N GLU A 262 2.82 -28.69 13.58
CA GLU A 262 2.63 -27.90 14.81
C GLU A 262 1.60 -26.77 14.65
N HIS A 263 1.51 -26.18 13.45
CA HIS A 263 0.79 -24.91 13.23
C HIS A 263 -0.37 -25.02 12.23
N GLY A 264 -0.66 -26.22 11.73
CA GLY A 264 -1.78 -26.47 10.82
C GLY A 264 -1.60 -25.89 9.42
N TYR A 265 -2.70 -25.47 8.79
CA TYR A 265 -2.70 -24.99 7.41
C TYR A 265 -2.15 -23.58 7.27
N ILE A 266 -1.22 -23.42 6.32
CA ILE A 266 -0.60 -22.15 5.98
C ILE A 266 -0.90 -21.82 4.52
N LYS A 267 -1.45 -20.63 4.31
CA LYS A 267 -1.67 -20.06 2.99
C LYS A 267 -0.52 -19.15 2.62
N THR A 268 0.16 -19.49 1.53
CA THR A 268 1.11 -18.59 0.88
C THR A 268 0.44 -17.90 -0.30
N LYS A 269 0.54 -16.57 -0.38
CA LYS A 269 0.10 -15.76 -1.52
C LYS A 269 1.25 -14.92 -2.04
N ILE A 270 1.54 -15.04 -3.34
CA ILE A 270 2.62 -14.33 -4.03
C ILE A 270 2.00 -13.39 -5.06
N ARG A 271 2.08 -12.09 -4.82
CA ARG A 271 1.65 -11.07 -5.77
C ARG A 271 2.84 -10.70 -6.64
N VAL A 272 2.69 -10.84 -7.95
CA VAL A 272 3.71 -10.40 -8.90
C VAL A 272 3.48 -8.93 -9.21
N ARG A 273 4.57 -8.18 -9.28
CA ARG A 273 4.61 -6.77 -9.65
C ARG A 273 5.67 -6.57 -10.71
N LYS A 274 5.49 -5.52 -11.52
CA LYS A 274 6.44 -5.05 -12.53
C LYS A 274 6.64 -3.57 -12.26
N ASN A 275 7.88 -3.13 -12.14
CA ASN A 275 8.20 -1.71 -11.97
C ASN A 275 8.26 -1.01 -13.35
N ASP A 276 8.46 0.31 -13.34
CA ASP A 276 8.40 1.15 -14.54
C ASP A 276 9.54 0.84 -15.53
N VAL A 277 10.69 0.35 -15.04
CA VAL A 277 11.80 -0.14 -15.89
C VAL A 277 11.61 -1.60 -16.36
N GLY A 278 10.45 -2.17 -16.11
CA GLY A 278 10.03 -3.46 -16.63
C GLY A 278 10.59 -4.70 -15.92
N ARG A 279 11.24 -4.54 -14.77
CA ARG A 279 11.70 -5.64 -13.92
C ARG A 279 10.60 -6.14 -13.00
N PHE A 280 10.68 -7.41 -12.63
CA PHE A 280 9.67 -8.09 -11.82
C PHE A 280 10.08 -8.21 -10.36
N PHE A 281 9.16 -8.02 -9.43
CA PHE A 281 9.37 -8.35 -8.02
C PHE A 281 8.11 -8.99 -7.44
N ALA A 282 8.25 -9.65 -6.29
CA ALA A 282 7.15 -10.34 -5.64
C ALA A 282 6.93 -9.82 -4.22
N VAL A 283 5.66 -9.67 -3.87
CA VAL A 283 5.20 -9.52 -2.49
C VAL A 283 4.59 -10.85 -2.07
N LYS A 284 5.35 -11.62 -1.29
CA LYS A 284 4.95 -12.91 -0.73
C LYS A 284 4.42 -12.70 0.69
N THR A 285 3.30 -13.34 0.98
CA THR A 285 2.68 -13.33 2.32
C THR A 285 2.35 -14.76 2.73
N LYS A 286 2.65 -15.13 3.97
CA LYS A 286 2.28 -16.42 4.56
C LYS A 286 1.45 -16.19 5.81
N LYS A 287 0.35 -16.93 5.98
CA LYS A 287 -0.49 -16.83 7.18
C LYS A 287 -1.26 -18.10 7.48
N PRO A 288 -1.62 -18.37 8.74
CA PRO A 288 -2.54 -19.43 9.10
C PRO A 288 -3.89 -19.23 8.42
N VAL A 289 -4.56 -20.35 8.14
CA VAL A 289 -5.93 -20.40 7.65
C VAL A 289 -6.68 -21.55 8.32
N SER A 290 -7.99 -21.43 8.45
CA SER A 290 -8.82 -22.54 8.92
C SER A 290 -8.78 -23.71 7.93
N ALA A 291 -9.16 -24.90 8.40
CA ALA A 291 -9.30 -26.07 7.55
C ALA A 291 -10.31 -25.84 6.41
N GLU A 292 -11.45 -25.19 6.73
CA GLU A 292 -12.47 -24.81 5.74
C GLU A 292 -11.90 -23.88 4.64
N ASP A 293 -11.18 -22.82 5.03
CA ASP A 293 -10.52 -21.91 4.08
C ASP A 293 -9.50 -22.66 3.21
N ALA A 294 -8.74 -23.56 3.81
CA ALA A 294 -7.74 -24.38 3.12
C ALA A 294 -8.41 -25.30 2.08
N GLU A 295 -9.49 -25.98 2.45
CA GLU A 295 -10.26 -26.87 1.58
C GLU A 295 -10.88 -26.12 0.40
N SER A 296 -11.44 -24.93 0.63
CA SER A 296 -11.95 -24.06 -0.42
C SER A 296 -10.88 -23.73 -1.47
N ILE A 297 -9.64 -23.43 -1.02
CA ILE A 297 -8.51 -23.14 -1.91
C ILE A 297 -8.01 -24.39 -2.63
N ILE A 298 -7.96 -25.54 -1.95
CA ILE A 298 -7.59 -26.83 -2.54
C ILE A 298 -8.60 -27.25 -3.61
N SER A 299 -9.90 -27.04 -3.38
CA SER A 299 -10.97 -27.30 -4.36
C SER A 299 -10.79 -26.46 -5.63
N ARG A 300 -10.50 -25.16 -5.47
CA ARG A 300 -10.18 -24.27 -6.61
C ARG A 300 -8.95 -24.77 -7.39
N TYR A 301 -7.92 -25.26 -6.70
CA TYR A 301 -6.74 -25.85 -7.34
C TYR A 301 -7.07 -27.11 -8.16
N LYS A 302 -7.92 -28.00 -7.63
CA LYS A 302 -8.36 -29.22 -8.32
C LYS A 302 -9.14 -28.88 -9.60
N LYS A 303 -10.12 -27.97 -9.51
CA LYS A 303 -10.89 -27.49 -10.68
C LYS A 303 -9.98 -26.93 -11.79
N LEU A 304 -9.05 -26.04 -11.44
CA LEU A 304 -8.10 -25.47 -12.41
C LEU A 304 -7.18 -26.52 -13.08
N LYS A 305 -6.95 -27.66 -12.42
CA LYS A 305 -6.20 -28.78 -13.02
C LYS A 305 -7.07 -29.61 -13.96
N GLU A 306 -8.34 -29.79 -13.64
CA GLU A 306 -9.30 -30.50 -14.49
C GLU A 306 -9.57 -29.72 -15.77
N ASP A 307 -9.77 -28.41 -15.68
CA ASP A 307 -9.98 -27.52 -16.84
C ASP A 307 -8.78 -27.49 -17.79
N LYS A 308 -7.58 -27.75 -17.28
CA LYS A 308 -6.33 -27.81 -18.06
C LYS A 308 -6.04 -29.19 -18.67
N LYS A 309 -6.79 -30.24 -18.31
CA LYS A 309 -6.66 -31.52 -18.98
C LYS A 309 -7.35 -31.41 -20.35
N PRO A 310 -6.72 -31.84 -21.45
CA PRO A 310 -7.41 -31.88 -22.74
C PRO A 310 -8.68 -32.72 -22.59
N LYS A 311 -9.84 -32.17 -22.98
CA LYS A 311 -11.08 -32.95 -23.07
C LYS A 311 -10.77 -34.14 -23.98
N LYS A 312 -10.80 -35.36 -23.44
CA LYS A 312 -10.73 -36.56 -24.27
C LYS A 312 -11.86 -36.45 -25.28
N SER A 313 -11.52 -36.24 -26.55
CA SER A 313 -12.45 -36.42 -27.65
C SER A 313 -12.92 -37.87 -27.59
N SER A 314 -14.17 -38.07 -27.18
CA SER A 314 -14.86 -39.34 -27.33
C SER A 314 -14.87 -39.69 -28.82
N LYS A 315 -14.07 -40.69 -29.18
CA LYS A 315 -14.26 -41.45 -30.42
C LYS A 315 -15.53 -42.27 -30.29
#